data_AF-A0A0D2VSJ4-F1
#
_entry.id   AF-A0A0D2VSJ4-F1
#
_cell.length_a   1.000
_cell.length_b   1.000
_cell.length_c   1.000
_cell.angle_alpha   90.00
_cell.angle_beta   90.00
_cell.angle_gamma   90.00
#
_symmetry.space_group_name_H-M   'P 1'
#
loop_
_entity.id
_entity.type
_entity.pdbx_description
1 polymer ?
#
loop_
_entity_poly.entity_id
_entity_poly.type
_entity_poly.pdbx_seq_one_letter_code
_entity_poly.pdbx_strand_id
1 'polypeptide(L)'
;MLHDYFEGRQLAECPSNSSDLPVGGWLHYPGSFSIFVTTAITALVFSIVTMVKFNSVRVFNRRIRTDNISNNFWVAYFLAMTARCDKRAVDAARYANFDDETTLDAGLFISNVVLHGVVSLLLGLALNHQFKHRSATPPQVAASATNKLPEVNSTLARVKDTVVRTETCYYAAFLGYLITTLMMTIYPDSKVCFWVYVVFMWAQRLLIWGTTIRIISKPTLNVEGPSPRSKIYLAVAGILNVLHDEPATLLQAVLPVSCPFYVFSGVDFVLLLALPSLALFFAFLKTEYERNMEECIWTTVSQIQDTFDYRRF
;
A
#
# COMPACT_ATOMS: atom_id res chain seq x y z
N MET A 1 7.83 17.94 11.50
CA MET A 1 8.02 16.76 12.35
C MET A 1 9.39 16.16 12.06
N LEU A 2 10.43 17.01 12.05
CA LEU A 2 11.82 16.57 12.06
C LEU A 2 12.44 16.67 13.47
N HIS A 3 11.67 17.11 14.46
CA HIS A 3 11.90 16.74 15.85
C HIS A 3 11.10 15.48 16.13
N ASP A 4 11.78 14.45 16.63
CA ASP A 4 11.15 13.35 17.32
C ASP A 4 10.38 13.92 18.52
N TYR A 5 9.05 14.02 18.47
CA TYR A 5 8.25 14.55 19.59
C TYR A 5 8.48 13.76 20.90
N PHE A 6 9.05 12.55 20.82
CA PHE A 6 9.29 11.69 21.97
C PHE A 6 10.69 11.81 22.60
N GLU A 7 11.68 12.30 21.85
CA GLU A 7 13.05 12.50 22.38
C GLU A 7 13.68 13.86 22.03
N GLY A 8 12.96 14.73 21.31
CA GLY A 8 13.45 16.04 20.87
C GLY A 8 14.59 15.98 19.85
N ARG A 9 14.99 14.80 19.36
CA ARG A 9 16.11 14.67 18.45
C ARG A 9 15.76 15.28 17.09
N GLN A 10 16.52 16.30 16.72
CA GLN A 10 16.55 16.81 15.36
C GLN A 10 17.04 15.70 14.44
N LEU A 11 16.33 15.50 13.33
CA LEU A 11 16.86 14.73 12.22
C LEU A 11 18.23 15.30 11.83
N ALA A 12 19.13 14.41 11.40
CA ALA A 12 20.48 14.78 10.99
C ALA A 12 20.44 15.99 10.05
N GLU A 13 20.96 17.13 10.51
CA GLU A 13 21.16 18.29 9.65
C GLU A 13 22.37 17.98 8.77
N CYS A 14 22.10 17.60 7.53
CA CYS A 14 23.15 17.58 6.52
C CYS A 14 23.67 19.00 6.33
N PRO A 15 25.00 19.19 6.15
CA PRO A 15 25.57 20.51 5.95
C PRO A 15 24.92 21.16 4.72
N SER A 16 23.95 22.02 5.00
CA SER A 16 23.18 22.77 4.01
C SER A 16 23.75 24.16 3.82
N ASN A 17 25.03 24.39 4.22
CA ASN A 17 25.71 25.69 4.28
C ASN A 17 25.22 26.59 3.15
N SER A 18 24.24 27.41 3.51
CA SER A 18 23.41 28.19 2.60
C SER A 18 24.20 29.32 1.95
N SER A 19 25.45 29.53 2.39
CA SER A 19 26.41 30.46 1.81
C SER A 19 26.88 30.04 0.42
N ASP A 20 26.85 28.75 0.07
CA ASP A 20 27.49 28.23 -1.16
C ASP A 20 26.48 27.75 -2.22
N LEU A 21 25.19 27.60 -1.86
CA LEU A 21 24.13 27.22 -2.79
C LEU A 21 23.41 28.48 -3.32
N PRO A 22 23.47 28.79 -4.62
CA PRO A 22 22.89 30.00 -5.21
C PRO A 22 21.35 30.02 -5.25
N VAL A 23 20.70 29.00 -4.70
CA VAL A 23 19.24 28.92 -4.57
C VAL A 23 18.95 29.22 -3.11
N GLY A 24 18.45 30.43 -2.83
CA GLY A 24 18.27 30.98 -1.48
C GLY A 24 17.68 29.96 -0.49
N GLY A 25 18.04 30.09 0.78
CA GLY A 25 17.77 29.15 1.88
C GLY A 25 16.29 28.91 2.25
N TRP A 26 15.42 28.70 1.28
CA TRP A 26 13.97 28.49 1.43
C TRP A 26 13.60 27.02 1.69
N LEU A 27 14.56 26.08 1.64
CA LEU A 27 14.33 24.63 1.85
C LEU A 27 15.43 24.02 2.74
N HIS A 28 15.08 23.65 3.97
CA HIS A 28 16.00 23.00 4.91
C HIS A 28 16.28 21.52 4.56
N TYR A 29 15.32 20.84 3.92
CA TYR A 29 15.42 19.41 3.59
C TYR A 29 15.10 19.13 2.10
N PRO A 30 15.94 19.63 1.17
CA PRO A 30 15.69 19.50 -0.27
C PRO A 30 15.66 18.04 -0.75
N GLY A 31 16.44 17.15 -0.13
CA GLY A 31 16.45 15.71 -0.43
C GLY A 31 15.10 15.06 -0.12
N SER A 32 14.66 15.11 1.14
CA SER A 32 13.37 14.55 1.56
C SER A 32 12.19 15.15 0.81
N PHE A 33 12.20 16.48 0.61
CA PHE A 33 11.17 17.19 -0.17
C PHE A 33 11.06 16.62 -1.59
N SER A 34 12.19 16.49 -2.29
CA SER A 34 12.23 15.96 -3.66
C SER A 34 11.74 14.51 -3.73
N ILE A 35 12.11 13.68 -2.75
CA ILE A 35 11.64 12.29 -2.65
C ILE A 35 10.12 12.24 -2.47
N PHE A 36 9.55 13.06 -1.57
CA PHE A 36 8.12 13.08 -1.32
C PHE A 36 7.34 13.58 -2.55
N VAL A 37 7.76 14.66 -3.19
CA VAL A 37 7.12 15.17 -4.41
C VAL A 37 7.16 14.14 -5.52
N THR A 38 8.32 13.51 -5.74
CA THR A 38 8.46 12.48 -6.79
C THR A 38 7.58 11.27 -6.49
N THR A 39 7.49 10.84 -5.22
CA THR A 39 6.65 9.72 -4.80
C THR A 39 5.17 10.06 -4.96
N ALA A 40 4.76 11.28 -4.60
CA ALA A 40 3.38 11.73 -4.77
C ALA A 40 2.95 11.76 -6.24
N ILE A 41 3.77 12.35 -7.12
CA ILE A 41 3.51 12.38 -8.56
C ILE A 41 3.43 10.96 -9.12
N THR A 42 4.35 10.08 -8.73
CA THR A 42 4.36 8.68 -9.19
C THR A 42 3.11 7.94 -8.73
N ALA A 43 2.71 8.09 -7.46
CA ALA A 43 1.49 7.49 -6.92
C ALA A 43 0.23 8.01 -7.62
N LEU A 44 0.16 9.32 -7.91
CA LEU A 44 -0.95 9.91 -8.63
C LEU A 44 -1.06 9.35 -10.06
N VAL A 45 0.07 9.27 -10.78
CA VAL A 45 0.12 8.66 -12.12
C VAL A 45 -0.35 7.21 -12.07
N PHE A 46 0.16 6.40 -11.13
CA PHE A 46 -0.29 5.02 -10.97
C PHE A 46 -1.76 4.89 -10.61
N SER A 47 -2.30 5.80 -9.80
CA SER A 47 -3.73 5.86 -9.49
C SER A 47 -4.57 6.10 -10.74
N ILE A 48 -4.23 7.13 -11.52
CA ILE A 48 -4.92 7.49 -12.77
C ILE A 48 -4.85 6.32 -13.77
N VAL A 49 -3.66 5.75 -13.99
CA VAL A 49 -3.50 4.63 -14.91
C VAL A 49 -4.28 3.40 -14.44
N THR A 50 -4.27 3.10 -13.14
CA THR A 50 -5.06 2.01 -12.57
C THR A 50 -6.55 2.22 -12.77
N MET A 51 -7.04 3.43 -12.51
CA MET A 51 -8.45 3.77 -12.66
C MET A 51 -8.92 3.68 -14.12
N VAL A 52 -8.14 4.21 -15.05
CA VAL A 52 -8.51 4.32 -16.47
C VAL A 52 -8.29 3.02 -17.24
N LYS A 53 -7.15 2.34 -17.01
CA LYS A 53 -6.72 1.18 -17.80
C LYS A 53 -7.00 -0.14 -17.09
N PHE A 54 -6.69 -0.24 -15.80
CA PHE A 54 -6.69 -1.53 -15.11
C PHE A 54 -7.99 -1.85 -14.37
N ASN A 55 -8.95 -0.93 -14.28
CA ASN A 55 -10.21 -1.16 -13.56
C ASN A 55 -11.32 -1.85 -14.39
N SER A 56 -11.06 -2.11 -15.67
CA SER A 56 -11.99 -2.80 -16.57
C SER A 56 -11.23 -3.48 -17.70
N VAL A 57 -11.70 -4.64 -18.16
CA VAL A 57 -11.13 -5.32 -19.33
C VAL A 57 -11.97 -4.97 -20.57
N ARG A 58 -11.31 -4.75 -21.72
CA ARG A 58 -11.99 -4.60 -23.01
C ARG A 58 -11.92 -5.91 -23.80
N VAL A 59 -13.07 -6.51 -24.07
CA VAL A 59 -13.21 -7.71 -24.92
C VAL A 59 -14.21 -7.38 -26.03
N PHE A 60 -13.81 -7.57 -27.30
CA PHE A 60 -14.63 -7.24 -28.49
C PHE A 60 -15.26 -5.82 -28.45
N ASN A 61 -14.46 -4.81 -28.10
CA ASN A 61 -14.87 -3.41 -27.96
C ASN A 61 -15.95 -3.14 -26.86
N ARG A 62 -16.28 -4.13 -26.03
CA ARG A 62 -17.12 -3.95 -24.83
C ARG A 62 -16.24 -3.90 -23.58
N ARG A 63 -16.54 -2.98 -22.67
CA ARG A 63 -15.90 -2.93 -21.34
C ARG A 63 -16.65 -3.85 -20.39
N ILE A 64 -15.95 -4.83 -19.84
CA ILE A 64 -16.46 -5.72 -18.82
C ILE A 64 -15.86 -5.29 -17.48
N ARG A 65 -16.74 -5.09 -16.50
CA ARG A 65 -16.36 -4.78 -15.11
C ARG A 65 -17.03 -5.81 -14.21
N THR A 66 -16.21 -6.56 -13.50
CA THR A 66 -16.64 -7.52 -12.47
C THR A 66 -15.89 -7.22 -11.18
N ASP A 67 -16.39 -7.71 -10.05
CA ASP A 67 -15.72 -7.54 -8.76
C ASP A 67 -14.32 -8.16 -8.77
N ASN A 68 -14.12 -9.26 -9.50
CA ASN A 68 -12.80 -9.89 -9.65
C ASN A 68 -11.78 -9.01 -10.40
N ILE A 69 -12.26 -8.18 -11.33
CA ILE A 69 -11.43 -7.26 -12.13
C ILE A 69 -11.25 -5.92 -11.42
N SER A 70 -12.17 -5.53 -10.55
CA SER A 70 -12.15 -4.26 -9.84
C SER A 70 -10.83 -4.04 -9.10
N ASN A 71 -10.22 -2.88 -9.30
CA ASN A 71 -8.99 -2.45 -8.65
C ASN A 71 -9.21 -1.17 -7.83
N ASN A 72 -10.44 -0.92 -7.38
CA ASN A 72 -10.81 0.30 -6.63
C ASN A 72 -9.95 0.49 -5.36
N PHE A 73 -9.64 -0.58 -4.61
CA PHE A 73 -8.80 -0.47 -3.41
C PHE A 73 -7.35 -0.09 -3.75
N TRP A 74 -6.81 -0.55 -4.88
CA TRP A 74 -5.50 -0.12 -5.36
C TRP A 74 -5.50 1.36 -5.76
N VAL A 75 -6.54 1.83 -6.47
CA VAL A 75 -6.72 3.26 -6.78
C VAL A 75 -6.74 4.08 -5.49
N ALA A 76 -7.55 3.67 -4.51
CA ALA A 76 -7.66 4.35 -3.22
C ALA A 76 -6.32 4.37 -2.47
N TYR A 77 -5.58 3.24 -2.44
CA TYR A 77 -4.24 3.17 -1.87
C TYR A 77 -3.28 4.17 -2.51
N PHE A 78 -3.21 4.22 -3.84
CA PHE A 78 -2.34 5.16 -4.56
C PHE A 78 -2.73 6.62 -4.33
N LEU A 79 -4.03 6.94 -4.24
CA LEU A 79 -4.49 8.29 -3.88
C LEU A 79 -4.12 8.66 -2.44
N ALA A 80 -4.31 7.75 -1.49
CA ALA A 80 -3.94 7.98 -0.09
C ALA A 80 -2.42 8.16 0.05
N MET A 81 -1.63 7.42 -0.71
CA MET A 81 -0.17 7.59 -0.75
C MET A 81 0.22 8.96 -1.34
N THR A 82 -0.48 9.41 -2.39
CA THR A 82 -0.31 10.77 -2.95
C THR A 82 -0.55 11.82 -1.87
N ALA A 83 -1.71 11.77 -1.20
CA ALA A 83 -2.07 12.71 -0.14
C ALA A 83 -1.06 12.70 1.03
N ARG A 84 -0.58 11.52 1.43
CA ARG A 84 0.44 11.37 2.48
C ARG A 84 1.76 12.02 2.06
N CYS A 85 2.24 11.75 0.85
CA CYS A 85 3.51 12.30 0.35
C CYS A 85 3.43 13.80 0.11
N ASP A 86 2.34 14.31 -0.47
CA ASP A 86 2.09 15.74 -0.62
C ASP A 86 2.12 16.44 0.74
N LYS A 87 1.46 15.84 1.74
CA LYS A 87 1.45 16.38 3.09
C LYS A 87 2.86 16.48 3.68
N ARG A 88 3.66 15.42 3.55
CA ARG A 88 5.06 15.40 4.02
C ARG A 88 5.96 16.37 3.26
N ALA A 89 5.72 16.58 1.96
CA ALA A 89 6.43 17.58 1.18
C ALA A 89 6.11 19.00 1.66
N VAL A 90 4.83 19.30 1.89
CA VAL A 90 4.40 20.60 2.46
C VAL A 90 5.02 20.82 3.83
N ASP A 91 5.02 19.79 4.68
CA ASP A 91 5.65 19.87 6.01
C ASP A 91 7.16 20.15 5.87
N ALA A 92 7.87 19.40 5.01
CA ALA A 92 9.31 19.60 4.76
C ALA A 92 9.65 21.01 4.24
N ALA A 93 8.78 21.62 3.42
CA ALA A 93 8.94 22.99 2.93
C ALA A 93 8.60 24.05 3.99
N ARG A 94 7.64 23.78 4.88
CA ARG A 94 7.19 24.73 5.91
C ARG A 94 8.16 24.87 7.07
N TYR A 95 8.81 23.78 7.50
CA TYR A 95 9.84 23.84 8.54
C TYR A 95 11.05 24.72 8.16
N ALA A 96 11.11 25.22 6.93
CA ALA A 96 12.11 26.18 6.51
C ALA A 96 11.79 27.65 6.87
N ASN A 97 10.55 27.98 7.22
CA ASN A 97 10.08 29.37 7.23
C ASN A 97 9.49 29.85 8.56
N PHE A 98 9.33 28.98 9.56
CA PHE A 98 8.65 29.34 10.82
C PHE A 98 9.44 28.86 12.03
N ASP A 99 9.91 29.80 12.84
CA ASP A 99 10.66 29.56 14.08
C ASP A 99 9.75 29.30 15.31
N ASP A 100 8.44 29.60 15.23
CA ASP A 100 7.60 29.65 16.43
C ASP A 100 6.12 29.29 16.14
N GLU A 101 5.75 28.00 16.19
CA GLU A 101 4.34 27.59 16.05
C GLU A 101 4.00 26.18 16.61
N THR A 102 4.09 26.02 17.94
CA THR A 102 3.81 24.76 18.66
C THR A 102 2.40 24.16 18.41
N THR A 103 1.38 24.99 18.15
CA THR A 103 0.00 24.53 17.91
C THR A 103 -0.23 24.03 16.48
N LEU A 104 0.46 24.61 15.49
CA LEU A 104 0.35 24.15 14.10
C LEU A 104 0.94 22.74 13.97
N ASP A 105 2.02 22.47 14.68
CA ASP A 105 2.74 21.19 14.67
C ASP A 105 1.86 19.99 15.07
N ALA A 106 0.98 20.16 16.06
CA ALA A 106 0.09 19.08 16.51
C ALA A 106 -0.92 18.67 15.43
N GLY A 107 -1.52 19.63 14.72
CA GLY A 107 -2.48 19.35 13.64
C GLY A 107 -1.82 18.68 12.44
N LEU A 108 -0.64 19.16 12.05
CA LEU A 108 0.19 18.52 11.01
C LEU A 108 0.54 17.09 11.42
N PHE A 109 0.93 16.89 12.68
CA PHE A 109 1.24 15.59 13.23
C PHE A 109 0.09 14.60 13.12
N ILE A 110 -1.07 14.97 13.67
CA ILE A 110 -2.27 14.12 13.63
C ILE A 110 -2.61 13.76 12.19
N SER A 111 -2.60 14.73 11.28
CA SER A 111 -2.94 14.48 9.87
C SER A 111 -1.99 13.49 9.20
N ASN A 112 -0.68 13.60 9.42
CA ASN A 112 0.31 12.69 8.84
C ASN A 112 0.19 11.27 9.42
N VAL A 113 -0.03 11.14 10.74
CA VAL A 113 -0.22 9.84 11.40
C VAL A 113 -1.52 9.18 10.95
N VAL A 114 -2.63 9.91 10.87
CA VAL A 114 -3.90 9.39 10.34
C VAL A 114 -3.75 8.94 8.89
N LEU A 115 -3.13 9.75 8.02
CA LEU A 115 -2.88 9.38 6.63
C LEU A 115 -2.01 8.11 6.52
N HIS A 116 -1.01 7.95 7.37
CA HIS A 116 -0.19 6.73 7.42
C HIS A 116 -1.04 5.48 7.76
N GLY A 117 -1.90 5.57 8.78
CA GLY A 117 -2.84 4.49 9.11
C GLY A 117 -3.81 4.17 7.97
N VAL A 118 -4.33 5.20 7.28
CA VAL A 118 -5.24 5.04 6.13
C VAL A 118 -4.54 4.35 4.96
N VAL A 119 -3.30 4.73 4.64
CA VAL A 119 -2.49 4.07 3.60
C VAL A 119 -2.30 2.58 3.93
N SER A 120 -1.96 2.26 5.18
CA SER A 120 -1.80 0.88 5.65
C SER A 120 -3.09 0.07 5.55
N LEU A 121 -4.21 0.65 5.97
CA LEU A 121 -5.54 0.03 5.85
C LEU A 121 -5.88 -0.26 4.39
N LEU A 122 -5.73 0.73 3.51
CA LEU A 122 -6.09 0.59 2.09
C LEU A 122 -5.19 -0.42 1.36
N LEU A 123 -3.90 -0.49 1.71
CA LEU A 123 -3.00 -1.53 1.20
C LEU A 123 -3.46 -2.92 1.67
N GLY A 124 -3.78 -3.07 2.95
CA GLY A 124 -4.32 -4.33 3.50
C GLY A 124 -5.62 -4.77 2.83
N LEU A 125 -6.56 -3.83 2.63
CA LEU A 125 -7.81 -4.09 1.92
C LEU A 125 -7.58 -4.44 0.44
N ALA A 126 -6.65 -3.75 -0.23
CA ALA A 126 -6.28 -4.05 -1.61
C ALA A 126 -5.72 -5.48 -1.74
N LEU A 127 -4.78 -5.87 -0.88
CA LEU A 127 -4.20 -7.22 -0.86
C LEU A 127 -5.24 -8.28 -0.49
N ASN A 128 -6.08 -8.03 0.51
CA ASN A 128 -7.16 -8.95 0.88
C ASN A 128 -8.18 -9.13 -0.25
N HIS A 129 -8.51 -8.05 -0.97
CA HIS A 129 -9.37 -8.12 -2.15
C HIS A 129 -8.73 -8.99 -3.25
N GLN A 130 -7.43 -8.82 -3.51
CA GLN A 130 -6.69 -9.68 -4.44
C GLN A 130 -6.73 -11.15 -4.00
N PHE A 131 -6.49 -11.42 -2.71
CA PHE A 131 -6.56 -12.77 -2.17
C PHE A 131 -7.95 -13.39 -2.33
N LYS A 132 -9.00 -12.64 -1.95
CA LYS A 132 -10.40 -13.08 -1.97
C LYS A 132 -10.88 -13.43 -3.37
N HIS A 133 -10.64 -12.55 -4.34
CA HIS A 133 -11.25 -12.66 -5.67
C HIS A 133 -10.36 -13.33 -6.72
N ARG A 134 -9.03 -13.33 -6.53
CA ARG A 134 -8.08 -13.82 -7.54
C ARG A 134 -7.24 -15.00 -7.10
N SER A 135 -7.09 -15.21 -5.79
CA SER A 135 -6.29 -16.33 -5.28
C SER A 135 -7.15 -17.42 -4.66
N ALA A 136 -8.33 -17.11 -4.10
CA ALA A 136 -9.14 -18.04 -3.29
C ALA A 136 -10.27 -18.75 -4.03
N THR A 137 -10.63 -18.32 -5.23
CA THR A 137 -11.66 -18.99 -6.02
C THR A 137 -11.14 -20.37 -6.45
N PRO A 138 -11.79 -21.48 -6.07
CA PRO A 138 -11.45 -22.78 -6.63
C PRO A 138 -11.83 -22.81 -8.11
N PRO A 139 -11.13 -23.61 -8.92
CA PRO A 139 -11.49 -23.74 -10.32
C PRO A 139 -12.94 -24.20 -10.39
N GLN A 140 -13.77 -23.38 -11.02
CA GLN A 140 -15.05 -23.85 -11.54
C GLN A 140 -14.68 -24.83 -12.65
N VAL A 141 -14.36 -26.06 -12.25
CA VAL A 141 -14.30 -27.20 -13.14
C VAL A 141 -15.65 -27.16 -13.85
N ALA A 142 -15.61 -26.87 -15.15
CA ALA A 142 -16.74 -26.95 -16.05
C ALA A 142 -17.53 -28.18 -15.63
N ALA A 143 -18.76 -27.94 -15.14
CA ALA A 143 -19.59 -28.97 -14.55
C ALA A 143 -19.80 -30.05 -15.60
N SER A 144 -18.92 -31.05 -15.60
CA SER A 144 -19.15 -32.31 -16.26
C SER A 144 -20.45 -32.82 -15.65
N ALA A 145 -21.42 -33.10 -16.52
CA ALA A 145 -22.85 -33.26 -16.22
C ALA A 145 -23.19 -34.50 -15.37
N THR A 146 -22.35 -34.88 -14.42
CA THR A 146 -22.62 -35.90 -13.42
C THR A 146 -23.34 -35.25 -12.23
N ASN A 147 -24.66 -35.42 -12.23
CA ASN A 147 -25.71 -34.96 -11.29
C ASN A 147 -25.52 -35.18 -9.78
N LYS A 148 -24.31 -35.22 -9.24
CA LYS A 148 -24.10 -35.13 -7.79
C LYS A 148 -23.89 -33.67 -7.45
N LEU A 149 -24.92 -33.03 -6.88
CA LEU A 149 -24.75 -31.74 -6.19
C LEU A 149 -23.52 -31.87 -5.28
N PRO A 150 -22.40 -31.22 -5.61
CA PRO A 150 -21.22 -31.35 -4.78
C PRO A 150 -21.51 -30.63 -3.46
N GLU A 151 -20.89 -31.11 -2.40
CA GLU A 151 -20.91 -30.56 -1.04
C GLU A 151 -20.18 -29.18 -0.96
N VAL A 152 -20.42 -28.30 -1.94
CA VAL A 152 -19.78 -26.99 -2.15
C VAL A 152 -20.09 -26.02 -1.00
N ASN A 153 -21.15 -26.27 -0.24
CA ASN A 153 -21.59 -25.38 0.83
C ASN A 153 -20.58 -25.29 1.99
N SER A 154 -19.83 -26.37 2.30
CA SER A 154 -18.98 -26.39 3.51
C SER A 154 -17.65 -25.64 3.32
N THR A 155 -17.00 -25.77 2.15
CA THR A 155 -15.72 -25.11 1.86
C THR A 155 -15.89 -23.62 1.56
N LEU A 156 -16.92 -23.25 0.80
CA LEU A 156 -17.24 -21.85 0.50
C LEU A 156 -17.60 -21.08 1.78
N ALA A 157 -18.36 -21.70 2.69
CA ALA A 157 -18.67 -21.10 3.99
C ALA A 157 -17.42 -20.83 4.82
N ARG A 158 -16.47 -21.79 4.88
CA ARG A 158 -15.18 -21.61 5.59
C ARG A 158 -14.32 -20.50 4.99
N VAL A 159 -14.27 -20.39 3.66
CA VAL A 159 -13.51 -19.32 2.99
C VAL A 159 -14.15 -17.96 3.27
N LYS A 160 -15.48 -17.85 3.16
CA LYS A 160 -16.21 -16.62 3.45
C LYS A 160 -15.98 -16.14 4.89
N ASP A 161 -16.04 -17.05 5.86
CA ASP A 161 -15.80 -16.74 7.27
C ASP A 161 -14.36 -16.26 7.52
N THR A 162 -13.37 -16.94 6.93
CA THR A 162 -11.95 -16.54 7.04
C THR A 162 -11.68 -15.14 6.46
N VAL A 163 -12.35 -14.80 5.35
CA VAL A 163 -12.20 -13.50 4.68
C VAL A 163 -12.82 -12.38 5.51
N VAL A 164 -14.06 -12.56 5.98
CA VAL A 164 -14.74 -11.57 6.83
C VAL A 164 -13.95 -11.31 8.10
N ARG A 165 -13.39 -12.37 8.69
CA ARG A 165 -12.51 -12.25 9.86
C ARG A 165 -11.26 -11.42 9.57
N THR A 166 -10.65 -11.58 8.40
CA THR A 166 -9.42 -10.84 8.03
C THR A 166 -9.71 -9.34 7.83
N GLU A 167 -10.81 -8.99 7.15
CA GLU A 167 -11.26 -7.59 7.00
C GLU A 167 -11.56 -6.95 8.36
N THR A 168 -12.27 -7.68 9.23
CA THR A 168 -12.57 -7.21 10.60
C THR A 168 -11.28 -6.95 11.39
N CYS A 169 -10.26 -7.80 11.25
CA CYS A 169 -8.95 -7.58 11.88
C CYS A 169 -8.27 -6.31 11.37
N TYR A 170 -8.33 -5.99 10.07
CA TYR A 170 -7.79 -4.74 9.54
C TYR A 170 -8.47 -3.51 10.15
N TYR A 171 -9.81 -3.49 10.19
CA TYR A 171 -10.55 -2.39 10.77
C TYR A 171 -10.30 -2.25 12.28
N ALA A 172 -10.24 -3.36 13.01
CA ALA A 172 -9.95 -3.35 14.45
C ALA A 172 -8.53 -2.82 14.74
N ALA A 173 -7.52 -3.27 13.97
CA ALA A 173 -6.15 -2.77 14.10
C ALA A 173 -6.05 -1.28 13.75
N PHE A 174 -6.78 -0.82 12.72
CA PHE A 174 -6.87 0.59 12.36
C PHE A 174 -7.58 1.45 13.41
N LEU A 175 -8.68 0.97 13.98
CA LEU A 175 -9.36 1.68 15.05
C LEU A 175 -8.46 1.80 16.29
N GLY A 176 -7.77 0.72 16.67
CA GLY A 176 -6.80 0.76 17.76
C GLY A 176 -5.63 1.70 17.48
N TYR A 177 -5.15 1.75 16.24
CA TYR A 177 -4.14 2.72 15.79
C TYR A 177 -4.63 4.18 15.91
N LEU A 178 -5.88 4.47 15.52
CA LEU A 178 -6.45 5.82 15.67
C LEU A 178 -6.64 6.22 17.15
N ILE A 179 -7.16 5.30 17.98
CA ILE A 179 -7.34 5.55 19.41
C ILE A 179 -6.00 5.84 20.07
N THR A 180 -4.98 5.04 19.78
CA THR A 180 -3.64 5.24 20.36
C THR A 180 -2.97 6.49 19.84
N THR A 181 -3.18 6.86 18.57
CA THR A 181 -2.77 8.15 18.02
C THR A 181 -3.41 9.32 18.78
N LEU A 182 -4.71 9.23 19.07
CA LEU A 182 -5.39 10.24 19.87
C LEU A 182 -4.85 10.30 21.31
N MET A 183 -4.65 9.15 21.96
CA MET A 183 -4.04 9.09 23.30
C MET A 183 -2.66 9.73 23.33
N MET A 184 -1.86 9.50 22.28
CA MET A 184 -0.54 10.10 22.11
C MET A 184 -0.58 11.63 22.00
N THR A 185 -1.62 12.16 21.39
CA THR A 185 -1.81 13.62 21.29
C THR A 185 -2.27 14.25 22.60
N ILE A 186 -3.00 13.48 23.42
CA ILE A 186 -3.47 13.93 24.75
C ILE A 186 -2.34 13.80 25.79
N TYR A 187 -1.52 12.76 25.69
CA TYR A 187 -0.45 12.43 26.64
C TYR A 187 0.92 12.29 25.93
N PRO A 188 1.47 13.38 25.38
CA PRO A 188 2.70 13.33 24.58
C PRO A 188 3.91 12.81 25.35
N ASP A 189 4.00 13.06 26.66
CA ASP A 189 5.14 12.62 27.49
C ASP A 189 5.05 11.15 27.94
N SER A 190 3.95 10.47 27.63
CA SER A 190 3.72 9.10 28.10
C SER A 190 4.41 8.07 27.20
N LYS A 191 5.54 7.54 27.68
CA LYS A 191 6.25 6.41 27.05
C LYS A 191 5.34 5.20 26.83
N VAL A 192 4.40 4.96 27.75
CA VAL A 192 3.44 3.84 27.64
C VAL A 192 2.53 4.04 26.43
N CYS A 193 1.98 5.24 26.23
CA CYS A 193 1.15 5.54 25.06
C CYS A 193 1.93 5.34 23.75
N PHE A 194 3.21 5.72 23.72
CA PHE A 194 4.08 5.53 22.56
C PHE A 194 4.24 4.05 22.21
N TRP A 195 4.59 3.21 23.18
CA TRP A 195 4.77 1.78 22.92
C TRP A 195 3.47 1.09 22.50
N VAL A 196 2.33 1.48 23.11
CA VAL A 196 1.02 0.95 22.69
C VAL A 196 0.70 1.37 21.24
N TYR A 197 0.98 2.63 20.86
CA TYR A 197 0.86 3.09 19.47
C TYR A 197 1.74 2.26 18.51
N VAL A 198 3.02 2.05 18.87
CA VAL A 198 3.96 1.24 18.07
C VAL A 198 3.44 -0.19 17.91
N VAL A 199 2.85 -0.80 18.95
CA VAL A 199 2.25 -2.14 18.88
C VAL A 199 1.11 -2.20 17.87
N PHE A 200 0.18 -1.23 17.89
CA PHE A 200 -0.94 -1.21 16.93
C PHE A 200 -0.46 -0.93 15.50
N MET A 201 0.53 -0.05 15.34
CA MET A 201 1.17 0.18 14.05
C MET A 201 1.80 -1.11 13.49
N TRP A 202 2.55 -1.85 14.30
CA TRP A 202 3.13 -3.14 13.89
C TRP A 202 2.06 -4.21 13.65
N ALA A 203 0.97 -4.23 14.43
CA ALA A 203 -0.14 -5.15 14.21
C ALA A 203 -0.75 -4.97 12.81
N GLN A 204 -0.94 -3.73 12.35
CA GLN A 204 -1.40 -3.47 10.97
C GLN A 204 -0.42 -4.01 9.93
N ARG A 205 0.88 -3.81 10.13
CA ARG A 205 1.93 -4.30 9.22
C ARG A 205 2.00 -5.82 9.17
N LEU A 206 1.89 -6.47 10.31
CA LEU A 206 1.87 -7.94 10.39
C LEU A 206 0.66 -8.52 9.66
N LEU A 207 -0.50 -7.85 9.69
CA LEU A 207 -1.66 -8.25 8.89
C LEU A 207 -1.39 -8.13 7.38
N ILE A 208 -0.80 -7.02 6.93
CA ILE A 208 -0.38 -6.82 5.52
C ILE A 208 0.59 -7.94 5.10
N TRP A 209 1.64 -8.17 5.88
CA TRP A 209 2.60 -9.26 5.66
C TRP A 209 1.94 -10.64 5.63
N GLY A 210 1.05 -10.92 6.57
CA GLY A 210 0.31 -12.18 6.62
C GLY A 210 -0.48 -12.42 5.33
N THR A 211 -1.15 -11.39 4.80
CA THR A 211 -1.83 -11.52 3.50
C THR A 211 -0.87 -11.66 2.32
N THR A 212 0.23 -10.91 2.29
CA THR A 212 1.27 -11.03 1.27
C THR A 212 1.84 -12.44 1.21
N ILE A 213 2.21 -13.01 2.37
CA ILE A 213 2.70 -14.38 2.49
C ILE A 213 1.63 -15.37 2.00
N ARG A 214 0.37 -15.20 2.41
CA ARG A 214 -0.74 -16.07 1.95
C ARG A 214 -0.93 -16.05 0.43
N ILE A 215 -0.75 -14.90 -0.23
CA ILE A 215 -0.82 -14.78 -1.69
C ILE A 215 0.37 -15.50 -2.33
N ILE A 216 1.58 -15.27 -1.83
CA ILE A 216 2.83 -15.85 -2.38
C ILE A 216 2.88 -17.37 -2.20
N SER A 217 2.46 -17.87 -1.05
CA SER A 217 2.50 -19.30 -0.69
C SER A 217 1.50 -20.17 -1.47
N LYS A 218 0.55 -19.59 -2.20
CA LYS A 218 -0.36 -20.38 -3.03
C LYS A 218 0.43 -21.11 -4.13
N PRO A 219 0.30 -22.44 -4.30
CA PRO A 219 1.03 -23.16 -5.33
C PRO A 219 0.66 -22.64 -6.73
N THR A 220 1.66 -22.46 -7.58
CA THR A 220 1.48 -22.01 -8.99
C THR A 220 0.87 -23.10 -9.88
N LEU A 221 0.74 -24.33 -9.38
CA LEU A 221 0.23 -25.48 -10.13
C LEU A 221 -1.26 -25.36 -10.49
N ASN A 222 -2.00 -24.50 -9.79
CA ASN A 222 -3.37 -24.18 -10.16
C ASN A 222 -3.32 -23.08 -11.23
N VAL A 223 -3.94 -23.33 -12.39
CA VAL A 223 -4.03 -22.41 -13.54
C VAL A 223 -4.49 -20.99 -13.14
N GLU A 224 -5.17 -20.86 -12.00
CA GLU A 224 -5.79 -19.63 -11.50
C GLU A 224 -4.94 -18.85 -10.47
N GLY A 225 -3.73 -19.31 -10.15
CA GLY A 225 -2.86 -18.65 -9.17
C GLY A 225 -2.09 -17.43 -9.71
N PRO A 226 -1.56 -16.56 -8.83
CA PRO A 226 -0.70 -15.46 -9.26
C PRO A 226 0.57 -15.99 -9.93
N SER A 227 1.00 -15.31 -11.00
CA SER A 227 2.18 -15.72 -11.75
C SER A 227 3.46 -15.69 -10.88
N PRO A 228 4.49 -16.50 -11.17
CA PRO A 228 5.76 -16.43 -10.44
C PRO A 228 6.37 -15.01 -10.41
N ARG A 229 6.22 -14.26 -11.52
CA ARG A 229 6.69 -12.87 -11.61
C ARG A 229 5.89 -11.96 -10.68
N SER A 230 4.55 -12.07 -10.68
CA SER A 230 3.67 -11.34 -9.76
C SER A 230 4.09 -11.58 -8.30
N LYS A 231 4.38 -12.83 -7.93
CA LYS A 231 4.80 -13.18 -6.56
C LYS A 231 6.13 -12.53 -6.18
N ILE A 232 7.11 -12.52 -7.07
CA ILE A 232 8.41 -11.86 -6.84
C ILE A 232 8.20 -10.36 -6.64
N TYR A 233 7.44 -9.70 -7.52
CA TYR A 233 7.14 -8.27 -7.38
C TYR A 233 6.45 -7.97 -6.05
N LEU A 234 5.45 -8.76 -5.67
CA LEU A 234 4.73 -8.57 -4.42
C LEU A 234 5.61 -8.81 -3.18
N ALA A 235 6.48 -9.84 -3.21
CA ALA A 235 7.39 -10.15 -2.11
C ALA A 235 8.39 -9.00 -1.89
N VAL A 236 9.06 -8.57 -2.96
CA VAL A 236 10.05 -7.50 -2.89
C VAL A 236 9.39 -6.17 -2.53
N ALA A 237 8.21 -5.87 -3.11
CA ALA A 237 7.43 -4.68 -2.75
C ALA A 237 7.10 -4.66 -1.26
N GLY A 238 6.65 -5.79 -0.69
CA GLY A 238 6.34 -5.93 0.73
C GLY A 238 7.54 -5.72 1.66
N ILE A 239 8.71 -6.27 1.30
CA ILE A 239 9.97 -6.04 2.04
C ILE A 239 10.31 -4.54 2.06
N LEU A 240 10.38 -3.92 0.88
CA LEU A 240 10.69 -2.50 0.75
C LEU A 240 9.63 -1.63 1.43
N ASN A 241 8.36 -2.04 1.38
CA ASN A 241 7.27 -1.33 2.03
C ASN A 241 7.50 -1.24 3.54
N VAL A 242 7.91 -2.34 4.16
CA VAL A 242 8.12 -2.35 5.62
C VAL A 242 9.36 -1.61 6.05
N LEU A 243 10.44 -1.70 5.28
CA LEU A 243 11.65 -0.93 5.57
C LEU A 243 11.39 0.58 5.52
N HIS A 244 10.63 1.08 4.54
CA HIS A 244 10.38 2.52 4.41
C HIS A 244 9.27 3.07 5.32
N ASP A 245 8.33 2.23 5.77
CA ASP A 245 7.23 2.69 6.62
C ASP A 245 7.65 2.86 8.09
N GLU A 246 8.82 2.38 8.51
CA GLU A 246 9.29 2.50 9.90
C GLU A 246 9.26 3.95 10.42
N PRO A 247 8.83 4.16 11.68
CA PRO A 247 8.96 5.46 12.34
C PRO A 247 10.39 5.98 12.21
N ALA A 248 10.52 7.26 11.86
CA ALA A 248 11.83 7.90 11.74
C ALA A 248 12.67 7.74 13.02
N THR A 249 12.02 7.67 14.18
CA THR A 249 12.63 7.46 15.50
C THR A 249 13.38 6.12 15.58
N LEU A 250 12.77 5.05 15.10
CA LEU A 250 13.38 3.72 15.02
C LEU A 250 14.48 3.68 13.95
N LEU A 251 14.28 4.36 12.82
CA LEU A 251 15.28 4.44 11.77
C LEU A 251 16.53 5.20 12.22
N GLN A 252 16.39 6.32 12.93
CA GLN A 252 17.51 7.10 13.47
C GLN A 252 18.32 6.33 14.52
N ALA A 253 17.68 5.42 15.27
CA ALA A 253 18.38 4.60 16.24
C ALA A 253 19.34 3.58 15.58
N VAL A 254 19.06 3.21 14.33
CA VAL A 254 19.82 2.20 13.58
C VAL A 254 20.75 2.83 12.54
N LEU A 255 20.33 3.92 11.91
CA LEU A 255 21.06 4.56 10.83
C LEU A 255 22.04 5.61 11.37
N PRO A 256 23.21 5.77 10.76
CA PRO A 256 24.15 6.80 11.14
C PRO A 256 23.53 8.19 10.94
N VAL A 257 23.77 9.07 11.91
CA VAL A 257 23.37 10.49 11.86
C VAL A 257 24.23 11.29 10.86
N SER A 258 25.32 10.71 10.36
CA SER A 258 26.13 11.37 9.32
C SER A 258 25.40 11.38 7.98
N CYS A 259 25.66 12.42 7.18
CA CYS A 259 25.14 12.53 5.82
C CYS A 259 26.13 11.88 4.85
N PRO A 260 25.83 10.67 4.35
CA PRO A 260 26.73 9.97 3.43
C PRO A 260 26.91 10.72 2.11
N PHE A 261 25.93 11.54 1.72
CA PHE A 261 25.99 12.42 0.55
C PHE A 261 25.64 13.86 0.96
N TYR A 262 26.12 14.83 0.18
CA TYR A 262 25.98 16.27 0.46
C TYR A 262 24.53 16.72 0.74
N VAL A 263 23.53 16.07 0.11
CA VAL A 263 22.12 16.45 0.19
C VAL A 263 21.22 15.37 0.82
N PHE A 264 21.72 14.14 0.99
CA PHE A 264 20.91 13.00 1.42
C PHE A 264 21.45 12.40 2.73
N SER A 265 20.58 12.37 3.74
CA SER A 265 20.79 11.67 5.00
C SER A 265 20.58 10.15 4.83
N GLY A 266 21.03 9.36 5.82
CA GLY A 266 20.70 7.92 5.86
C GLY A 266 19.18 7.64 5.83
N VAL A 267 18.39 8.51 6.45
CA VAL A 267 16.92 8.41 6.47
C VAL A 267 16.34 8.61 5.06
N ASP A 268 16.92 9.51 4.26
CA ASP A 268 16.48 9.74 2.89
C ASP A 268 16.66 8.49 2.01
N PHE A 269 17.71 7.68 2.23
CA PHE A 269 17.86 6.41 1.52
C PHE A 269 16.74 5.43 1.83
N VAL A 270 16.30 5.37 3.08
CA VAL A 270 15.15 4.54 3.46
C VAL A 270 13.85 5.08 2.87
N LEU A 271 13.66 6.40 2.89
CA LEU A 271 12.50 7.03 2.24
C LEU A 271 12.50 6.80 0.73
N LEU A 272 13.67 6.76 0.09
CA LEU A 272 13.80 6.48 -1.34
C LEU A 272 13.31 5.07 -1.70
N LEU A 273 13.30 4.11 -0.76
CA LEU A 273 12.75 2.77 -0.97
C LEU A 273 11.23 2.77 -1.22
N ALA A 274 10.52 3.85 -0.91
CA ALA A 274 9.10 4.00 -1.23
C ALA A 274 8.84 3.94 -2.74
N LEU A 275 9.69 4.57 -3.56
CA LEU A 275 9.56 4.59 -5.02
C LEU A 275 9.64 3.20 -5.67
N PRO A 276 10.69 2.39 -5.46
CA PRO A 276 10.75 1.04 -6.01
C PRO A 276 9.66 0.13 -5.42
N SER A 277 9.29 0.28 -4.14
CA SER A 277 8.15 -0.46 -3.57
C SER A 277 6.85 -0.17 -4.33
N LEU A 278 6.56 1.10 -4.55
CA LEU A 278 5.38 1.56 -5.29
C LEU A 278 5.36 1.05 -6.74
N ALA A 279 6.52 1.14 -7.42
CA ALA A 279 6.67 0.64 -8.78
C ALA A 279 6.46 -0.88 -8.87
N LEU A 280 6.93 -1.64 -7.88
CA LEU A 280 6.75 -3.10 -7.81
C LEU A 280 5.30 -3.49 -7.49
N PHE A 281 4.61 -2.77 -6.61
CA PHE A 281 3.17 -2.97 -6.41
C PHE A 281 2.37 -2.70 -7.70
N PHE A 282 2.73 -1.65 -8.44
CA PHE A 282 2.12 -1.38 -9.73
C PHE A 282 2.47 -2.42 -10.80
N ALA A 283 3.70 -2.92 -10.82
CA ALA A 283 4.12 -4.01 -11.70
C ALA A 283 3.34 -5.31 -11.39
N PHE A 284 3.15 -5.64 -10.11
CA PHE A 284 2.28 -6.73 -9.66
C PHE A 284 0.84 -6.56 -10.17
N LEU A 285 0.28 -5.36 -10.04
CA LEU A 285 -1.07 -5.06 -10.52
C LEU A 285 -1.18 -5.26 -12.05
N LYS A 286 -0.17 -4.79 -12.79
CA LYS A 286 -0.11 -4.91 -14.25
C LYS A 286 -0.07 -6.38 -14.68
N THR A 287 0.78 -7.20 -14.07
CA THR A 287 0.89 -8.62 -14.42
C THR A 287 -0.38 -9.39 -14.08
N GLU A 288 -1.04 -9.08 -12.96
CA GLU A 288 -2.35 -9.67 -12.64
C GLU A 288 -3.46 -9.21 -13.59
N TYR A 289 -3.42 -7.97 -14.07
CA TYR A 289 -4.38 -7.50 -15.08
C TYR A 289 -4.23 -8.23 -16.41
N GLU A 290 -2.99 -8.43 -16.88
CA GLU A 290 -2.71 -9.16 -18.14
C GLU A 290 -3.26 -10.59 -18.06
N ARG A 291 -3.02 -11.30 -16.95
CA ARG A 291 -3.60 -12.62 -16.70
C ARG A 291 -5.14 -12.60 -16.71
N ASN A 292 -5.76 -11.69 -15.98
CA ASN A 292 -7.22 -11.57 -15.93
C ASN A 292 -7.84 -11.26 -17.31
N MET A 293 -7.12 -10.51 -18.14
CA MET A 293 -7.55 -10.20 -19.50
C MET A 293 -7.60 -11.47 -20.36
N GLU A 294 -6.57 -12.32 -20.29
CA GLU A 294 -6.54 -13.61 -20.99
C GLU A 294 -7.67 -14.53 -20.55
N GLU A 295 -7.93 -14.64 -19.24
CA GLU A 295 -9.04 -15.42 -18.70
C GLU A 295 -10.40 -14.88 -19.13
N CYS A 296 -10.58 -13.56 -19.13
CA CYS A 296 -11.83 -12.92 -19.55
C CYS A 296 -12.08 -13.13 -21.05
N ILE A 297 -11.04 -13.11 -21.89
CA ILE A 297 -11.15 -13.42 -23.32
C ILE A 297 -11.55 -14.88 -23.49
N TRP A 298 -10.87 -15.81 -22.83
CA TRP A 298 -11.16 -17.24 -22.93
C TRP A 298 -12.60 -17.58 -22.52
N THR A 299 -13.04 -17.08 -21.37
CA THR A 299 -14.42 -17.29 -20.88
C THR A 299 -15.47 -16.67 -21.79
N THR A 300 -15.19 -15.49 -22.38
CA THR A 300 -16.12 -14.88 -23.34
C THR A 300 -16.20 -15.69 -24.64
N VAL A 301 -15.07 -16.17 -25.15
CA VAL A 301 -15.00 -16.99 -26.37
C VAL A 301 -15.71 -18.32 -26.16
N SER A 302 -15.49 -18.99 -25.03
CA SER A 302 -16.15 -20.26 -24.72
C SER A 302 -17.66 -20.10 -24.59
N GLN A 303 -18.13 -19.06 -23.89
CA GLN A 303 -19.57 -18.75 -23.78
C GLN A 303 -20.21 -18.47 -25.15
N ILE A 304 -19.49 -17.75 -26.03
CA ILE A 304 -19.94 -17.50 -27.40
C ILE A 304 -20.04 -18.83 -28.16
N GLN A 305 -19.01 -19.66 -28.13
CA GLN A 305 -19.00 -20.97 -28.81
C GLN A 305 -20.13 -21.86 -28.31
N ASP A 306 -20.29 -22.00 -26.99
CA ASP A 306 -21.37 -22.77 -26.39
C ASP A 306 -22.74 -22.24 -26.85
N THR A 307 -22.94 -20.92 -26.88
CA THR A 307 -24.20 -20.31 -27.34
C THR A 307 -24.46 -20.54 -28.83
N PHE A 308 -23.41 -20.58 -29.66
CA PHE A 308 -23.52 -20.79 -31.10
C PHE A 308 -23.68 -22.28 -31.47
N ASP A 309 -23.09 -23.21 -30.72
CA ASP A 309 -23.21 -24.65 -30.97
C ASP A 309 -24.63 -25.19 -30.73
N TYR A 310 -25.48 -24.48 -29.98
CA TYR A 310 -26.90 -24.80 -29.87
C TYR A 310 -27.74 -24.46 -31.11
N ARG A 311 -27.17 -23.86 -32.17
CA ARG A 311 -27.86 -23.59 -33.45
C ARG A 311 -27.65 -24.67 -34.51
N ARG A 312 -27.38 -25.91 -34.10
CA ARG A 312 -27.56 -27.12 -34.93
C ARG A 312 -28.97 -27.73 -34.83
N PHE A 313 -29.93 -26.97 -34.31
CA PHE A 313 -31.36 -27.27 -34.41
C PHE A 313 -32.03 -26.28 -35.38
#